data_AF-A0A061N7H6-F1
#
_entry.id   AF-A0A061N7H6-F1
#
_cell.length_a   1.000
_cell.length_b   1.000
_cell.length_c   1.000
_cell.angle_alpha   90.00
_cell.angle_beta   90.00
_cell.angle_gamma   90.00
#
_symmetry.space_group_name_H-M   'P 1'
#
loop_
_entity.id
_entity.type
_entity.pdbx_description
1 polymer ?
#
loop_
_entity_poly.entity_id
_entity_poly.type
_entity_poly.pdbx_seq_one_letter_code
_entity_poly.pdbx_strand_id
1 'polypeptide(L)'
;MKHLRLDWPVFLISGGVLLAFVIAALINAEAVSQFVDVTFAWSSEFFGAYWQILMLLTFLIAIFMSVMDLGKVRLGDRDLPEISTFKWFAMVMTTLLAGGGVFWAAAEPMYHYLDTPPLFDTDDASASALHAGLAQGFYIGVFLLGQ
;
A
#
# COMPACT_ATOMS: atom_id res chain seq x y z
N MET A 1 -9.36 -28.68 -20.48
CA MET A 1 -9.85 -27.89 -19.33
C MET A 1 -9.52 -28.68 -18.07
N LYS A 2 -8.37 -28.40 -17.45
CA LYS A 2 -7.93 -29.08 -16.24
C LYS A 2 -8.86 -28.65 -15.10
N HIS A 3 -9.26 -29.61 -14.27
CA HIS A 3 -10.19 -29.50 -13.16
C HIS A 3 -9.84 -28.26 -12.29
N LEU A 4 -10.65 -27.20 -12.36
CA LEU A 4 -10.63 -26.17 -11.32
C LEU A 4 -11.22 -26.82 -10.07
N ARG A 5 -10.35 -27.41 -9.25
CA ARG A 5 -10.73 -27.92 -7.94
C ARG A 5 -10.86 -26.71 -7.04
N LEU A 6 -12.09 -26.34 -6.70
CA LEU A 6 -12.34 -25.33 -5.69
C LEU A 6 -11.88 -25.90 -4.34
N ASP A 7 -10.91 -25.24 -3.72
CA ASP A 7 -10.50 -25.58 -2.36
C ASP A 7 -11.58 -25.11 -1.39
N TRP A 8 -12.58 -25.98 -1.20
CA TRP A 8 -13.75 -25.74 -0.36
C TRP A 8 -13.44 -25.19 1.04
N PRO A 9 -12.40 -25.67 1.76
CA PRO A 9 -12.06 -25.10 3.06
C PRO A 9 -11.64 -23.63 2.97
N VAL A 10 -10.82 -23.27 1.97
CA VAL A 10 -10.33 -21.90 1.78
C VAL A 10 -11.49 -20.99 1.37
N PHE A 11 -12.35 -21.47 0.47
CA PHE A 11 -13.51 -20.71 0.00
C PHE A 11 -14.51 -20.44 1.13
N LEU A 12 -14.82 -21.44 1.95
CA LEU A 12 -15.78 -21.30 3.05
C LEU A 12 -15.25 -20.41 4.17
N ILE A 13 -13.96 -20.51 4.51
CA ILE A 13 -13.37 -19.67 5.57
C ILE A 13 -13.29 -18.22 5.10
N SER A 14 -12.69 -17.96 3.94
CA SER A 14 -12.52 -16.59 3.45
C SER A 14 -13.86 -15.93 3.07
N GLY A 15 -14.71 -16.65 2.33
CA GLY A 15 -16.05 -16.16 1.97
C GLY A 15 -16.98 -16.03 3.18
N GLY A 16 -16.89 -16.95 4.15
CA GLY A 16 -17.69 -16.91 5.38
C GLY A 16 -17.34 -15.72 6.27
N VAL A 17 -16.05 -15.43 6.46
CA VAL A 17 -15.60 -14.26 7.22
C VAL A 17 -16.04 -12.96 6.53
N LEU A 18 -15.90 -12.88 5.21
CA LEU A 18 -16.35 -11.72 4.44
C LEU A 18 -17.86 -11.53 4.55
N LEU A 19 -18.65 -12.58 4.39
CA LEU A 19 -20.11 -12.51 4.49
C LEU A 19 -20.54 -12.10 5.90
N ALA A 20 -19.92 -12.66 6.94
CA ALA A 20 -20.19 -12.31 8.33
C ALA A 20 -19.89 -10.83 8.60
N PHE A 21 -18.77 -10.31 8.07
CA PHE A 21 -18.42 -8.89 8.19
C PHE A 21 -19.47 -7.99 7.51
N VAL A 22 -19.91 -8.34 6.29
CA VAL A 22 -20.96 -7.58 5.59
C VAL A 22 -22.28 -7.60 6.35
N ILE A 23 -22.71 -8.77 6.87
CA ILE A 23 -23.94 -8.88 7.65
C ILE A 23 -23.84 -8.05 8.93
N ALA A 24 -22.71 -8.10 9.65
CA ALA A 24 -22.49 -7.30 10.84
C ALA A 24 -22.59 -5.79 10.54
N ALA A 25 -21.98 -5.34 9.44
CA ALA A 25 -22.05 -3.95 8.99
C ALA A 25 -23.47 -3.51 8.61
N LEU A 26 -24.29 -4.40 8.03
CA LEU A 26 -25.70 -4.11 7.70
C LEU A 26 -26.59 -3.98 8.95
N ILE A 27 -26.28 -4.70 10.03
CA ILE A 27 -27.04 -4.63 11.29
C ILE A 27 -26.69 -3.35 12.05
N ASN A 28 -25.39 -3.08 12.23
CA ASN A 28 -24.91 -1.91 12.96
C ASN A 28 -23.54 -1.45 12.44
N ALA A 29 -23.56 -0.57 11.44
CA ALA A 29 -22.36 -0.01 10.85
C ALA A 29 -21.52 0.81 11.86
N GLU A 30 -22.16 1.49 12.81
CA GLU A 30 -21.46 2.34 13.78
C GLU A 30 -20.64 1.49 14.76
N ALA A 31 -21.20 0.40 15.28
CA ALA A 31 -20.48 -0.54 16.14
C ALA A 31 -19.30 -1.20 15.40
N VAL A 32 -19.48 -1.56 14.12
CA VAL A 32 -18.39 -2.12 13.30
C VAL A 32 -17.30 -1.08 13.06
N SER A 33 -17.65 0.17 12.76
CA SER A 33 -16.68 1.26 12.59
C SER A 33 -15.86 1.47 13.86
N GLN A 34 -16.53 1.61 15.02
CA GLN A 34 -15.84 1.79 16.30
C GLN A 34 -14.89 0.63 16.63
N PHE A 35 -15.32 -0.61 16.35
CA PHE A 35 -14.47 -1.79 16.55
C PHE A 35 -13.24 -1.75 15.64
N VAL A 36 -13.41 -1.39 14.36
CA VAL A 36 -12.32 -1.23 13.40
C VAL A 36 -11.36 -0.14 13.86
N ASP A 37 -11.87 1.02 14.27
CA ASP A 37 -11.07 2.17 14.69
C ASP A 37 -10.22 1.85 15.93
N VAL A 38 -10.80 1.21 16.94
CA VAL A 38 -10.08 0.78 18.16
C VAL A 38 -9.01 -0.25 17.82
N THR A 39 -9.34 -1.23 16.99
CA THR A 39 -8.40 -2.29 16.59
C THR A 39 -7.27 -1.73 15.72
N PHE A 40 -7.59 -0.78 14.85
CA PHE A 40 -6.63 -0.08 14.00
C PHE A 40 -5.70 0.78 14.83
N ALA A 41 -6.22 1.58 15.77
CA ALA A 41 -5.41 2.41 16.67
C ALA A 41 -4.44 1.55 17.50
N TRP A 42 -4.94 0.47 18.09
CA TRP A 42 -4.11 -0.49 18.83
C TRP A 42 -3.02 -1.11 17.93
N SER A 43 -3.41 -1.56 16.73
CA SER A 43 -2.46 -2.16 15.80
C SER A 43 -1.40 -1.16 15.34
N SER A 44 -1.78 0.10 15.08
CA SER A 44 -0.88 1.16 14.67
C SER A 44 0.10 1.55 15.79
N GLU A 45 -0.34 1.56 17.04
CA GLU A 45 0.51 1.91 18.19
C GLU A 45 1.60 0.85 18.42
N PHE A 46 1.22 -0.44 18.44
CA PHE A 46 2.16 -1.52 18.74
C PHE A 46 3.01 -1.95 17.53
N PHE A 47 2.42 -1.99 16.33
CA PHE A 47 3.10 -2.49 15.13
C PHE A 47 3.61 -1.37 14.21
N GLY A 48 3.29 -0.10 14.45
CA GLY A 48 3.68 1.01 13.58
C GLY A 48 5.19 1.16 13.41
N ALA A 49 5.95 1.18 14.51
CA ALA A 49 7.40 1.26 14.46
C ALA A 49 8.05 0.03 13.80
N TYR A 50 7.50 -1.16 14.07
CA TYR A 50 7.93 -2.40 13.42
C TYR A 50 7.73 -2.33 11.91
N TRP A 51 6.57 -1.84 11.46
CA TRP A 51 6.23 -1.69 10.06
C TRP A 51 7.16 -0.71 9.35
N GLN A 52 7.46 0.44 9.95
CA GLN A 52 8.41 1.41 9.39
C GLN A 52 9.81 0.82 9.17
N ILE A 53 10.33 0.08 10.15
CA ILE A 53 11.63 -0.59 10.03
C ILE A 53 11.60 -1.67 8.94
N LEU A 54 10.53 -2.46 8.89
CA LEU A 54 10.37 -3.51 7.90
C LEU A 54 10.39 -2.92 6.49
N MET A 55 9.64 -1.85 6.23
CA MET A 55 9.59 -1.22 4.92
C MET A 55 10.93 -0.59 4.52
N LEU A 56 11.63 0.05 5.46
CA LEU A 56 12.98 0.56 5.22
C LEU A 56 13.94 -0.58 4.88
N LEU A 57 13.87 -1.69 5.63
CA LEU A 57 14.72 -2.85 5.42
C LEU A 57 14.46 -3.49 4.04
N THR A 58 13.21 -3.67 3.64
CA THR A 58 12.87 -4.23 2.33
C THR A 58 13.34 -3.34 1.19
N PHE A 59 13.25 -2.01 1.35
CA PHE A 59 13.77 -1.05 0.38
C PHE A 59 15.30 -1.14 0.24
N LEU A 60 16.01 -1.21 1.36
CA LEU A 60 17.47 -1.38 1.36
C LEU A 60 17.88 -2.73 0.77
N ILE A 61 17.15 -3.81 1.06
CA ILE A 61 17.38 -5.13 0.46
C ILE A 61 17.16 -5.07 -1.06
N ALA A 62 16.12 -4.40 -1.54
CA ALA A 62 15.86 -4.25 -2.98
C ALA A 62 16.99 -3.50 -3.70
N ILE A 63 17.49 -2.40 -3.11
CA ILE A 63 18.67 -1.68 -3.64
C ILE A 63 19.91 -2.57 -3.61
N PHE A 64 20.16 -3.24 -2.49
CA PHE A 64 21.32 -4.11 -2.31
C PHE A 64 21.32 -5.24 -3.35
N MET A 65 20.18 -5.91 -3.55
CA MET A 65 20.01 -6.94 -4.58
C MET A 65 20.22 -6.38 -6.00
N SER A 66 19.80 -5.14 -6.26
CA SER A 66 19.96 -4.50 -7.57
C SER A 66 21.42 -4.14 -7.89
N VAL A 67 22.23 -3.80 -6.88
CA VAL A 67 23.65 -3.43 -7.05
C VAL A 67 24.56 -4.65 -7.00
N MET A 68 24.20 -5.67 -6.24
CA MET A 68 24.98 -6.91 -6.15
C MET A 68 24.90 -7.74 -7.42
N ASP A 69 25.85 -8.66 -7.57
CA ASP A 69 25.84 -9.68 -8.62
C ASP A 69 24.59 -10.58 -8.58
N LEU A 70 23.89 -10.66 -7.45
CA LEU A 70 22.58 -11.31 -7.33
C LEU A 70 21.51 -10.70 -8.26
N GLY A 71 21.58 -9.41 -8.56
CA GLY A 71 20.67 -8.75 -9.51
C GLY A 71 20.90 -9.15 -10.97
N LYS A 72 22.05 -9.78 -11.27
CA LYS A 72 22.37 -10.30 -12.62
C LYS A 72 21.79 -11.70 -12.86
N VAL A 73 21.26 -12.34 -11.82
CA VAL A 73 20.67 -13.67 -11.90
C VAL A 73 19.35 -13.58 -12.68
N ARG A 74 19.26 -14.33 -13.77
CA ARG A 74 18.04 -14.39 -14.58
C ARG A 74 17.01 -15.29 -13.91
N LEU A 75 15.82 -14.75 -13.67
CA LEU A 75 14.70 -15.49 -13.10
C LEU A 75 14.00 -16.30 -14.21
N GLY A 76 14.19 -17.62 -14.16
CA GLY A 76 13.59 -18.57 -15.09
C GLY A 76 14.57 -19.16 -16.10
N ASP A 77 14.16 -20.27 -16.71
CA ASP A 77 14.97 -21.06 -17.63
C ASP A 77 14.74 -20.68 -19.09
N ARG A 78 14.78 -19.37 -19.39
CA ARG A 78 14.55 -18.86 -20.75
C ARG A 78 15.61 -17.83 -21.15
N ASP A 79 16.05 -17.91 -22.39
CA ASP A 79 17.08 -17.02 -22.92
C ASP A 79 16.57 -15.64 -23.34
N LEU A 80 15.31 -15.56 -23.78
CA LEU A 80 14.66 -14.32 -24.16
C LEU A 80 13.48 -14.00 -23.23
N PRO A 81 13.26 -12.71 -22.90
CA PRO A 81 12.09 -12.29 -22.14
C PRO A 81 10.81 -12.54 -22.95
N GLU A 82 9.78 -13.10 -22.30
CA GLU A 82 8.47 -13.37 -22.91
C GLU A 82 7.72 -12.07 -23.27
N ILE A 83 8.05 -10.99 -22.58
CA ILE A 83 7.37 -9.70 -22.65
C ILE A 83 8.41 -8.64 -23.04
N SER A 84 8.08 -7.78 -24.00
CA SER A 84 8.94 -6.65 -24.36
C SER A 84 9.08 -5.67 -23.19
N THR A 85 10.22 -5.00 -23.07
CA THR A 85 10.51 -4.07 -21.97
C THR A 85 9.44 -3.00 -21.80
N PHE A 86 8.90 -2.47 -22.91
CA PHE A 86 7.82 -1.49 -22.87
C PHE A 86 6.52 -2.07 -22.28
N LYS A 87 6.13 -3.28 -22.69
CA LYS A 87 4.93 -3.95 -22.17
C LYS A 87 5.09 -4.31 -20.70
N TRP A 88 6.28 -4.77 -20.31
CA TRP A 88 6.61 -5.03 -18.90
C TRP A 88 6.48 -3.76 -18.05
N PHE A 89 7.09 -2.66 -18.49
CA PHE A 89 6.99 -1.38 -17.80
C PHE A 89 5.54 -0.89 -17.69
N ALA A 90 4.76 -0.99 -18.77
CA ALA A 90 3.35 -0.63 -18.76
C ALA A 90 2.53 -1.46 -17.76
N MET A 91 2.79 -2.77 -17.62
CA MET A 91 2.12 -3.60 -16.63
C MET A 91 2.49 -3.22 -15.20
N VAL A 92 3.76 -2.93 -14.92
CA VAL A 92 4.21 -2.46 -13.60
C VAL A 92 3.52 -1.14 -13.27
N MET A 93 3.57 -0.15 -14.15
CA MET A 93 2.91 1.14 -13.94
C MET A 93 1.39 1.00 -13.74
N THR A 94 0.72 0.17 -14.53
CA THR A 94 -0.73 -0.05 -14.39
C THR A 94 -1.09 -0.68 -13.04
N THR A 95 -0.29 -1.65 -12.59
CA THR A 95 -0.50 -2.33 -11.30
C THR A 95 -0.31 -1.36 -10.13
N LEU A 96 0.70 -0.49 -10.21
CA LEU A 96 0.97 0.52 -9.18
C LEU A 96 -0.13 1.58 -9.09
N LEU A 97 -0.64 2.05 -10.24
CA LEU A 97 -1.77 3.00 -10.27
C LEU A 97 -3.07 2.37 -9.75
N ALA A 98 -3.31 1.09 -10.06
CA ALA A 98 -4.48 0.35 -9.61
C ALA A 98 -4.50 0.09 -8.10
N GLY A 99 -3.32 -0.04 -7.46
CA GLY A 99 -3.18 -0.27 -6.02
C GLY A 99 -3.62 0.91 -5.12
N GLY A 100 -4.16 2.00 -5.69
CA GLY A 100 -4.64 3.16 -4.95
C GLY A 100 -3.73 4.40 -5.05
N GLY A 101 -2.62 4.31 -5.81
CA GLY A 101 -1.68 5.42 -5.98
C GLY A 101 -2.33 6.68 -6.55
N VAL A 102 -3.28 6.55 -7.48
CA VAL A 102 -3.99 7.71 -8.07
C VAL A 102 -4.91 8.39 -7.07
N PHE A 103 -5.57 7.61 -6.20
CA PHE A 103 -6.49 8.15 -5.20
C PHE A 103 -5.72 8.93 -4.13
N TRP A 104 -4.67 8.31 -3.57
CA TRP A 104 -3.87 8.93 -2.51
C TRP A 104 -2.97 10.07 -2.99
N ALA A 105 -2.55 10.07 -4.26
CA ALA A 105 -1.79 11.19 -4.84
C ALA A 105 -2.54 12.54 -4.79
N ALA A 106 -3.88 12.52 -4.85
CA ALA A 106 -4.70 13.73 -4.70
C ALA A 106 -5.20 13.92 -3.25
N ALA A 107 -5.49 12.82 -2.54
CA ALA A 107 -6.07 12.88 -1.20
C ALA A 107 -5.05 13.28 -0.12
N GLU A 108 -3.79 12.84 -0.21
CA GLU A 108 -2.77 13.09 0.80
C GLU A 108 -2.42 14.59 0.94
N PRO A 109 -2.13 15.35 -0.15
CA PRO A 109 -1.84 16.78 -0.01
C PRO A 109 -3.01 17.54 0.58
N MET A 110 -4.25 17.10 0.28
CA MET A 110 -5.46 17.69 0.86
C MET A 110 -5.59 17.36 2.34
N TYR A 111 -5.28 16.12 2.75
CA TYR A 111 -5.28 15.72 4.16
C TYR A 111 -4.24 16.51 4.96
N HIS A 112 -2.99 16.57 4.48
CA HIS A 112 -1.91 17.30 5.16
C HIS A 112 -2.01 18.84 5.07
N TYR A 113 -2.87 19.35 4.19
CA TYR A 113 -3.24 20.75 4.18
C TYR A 113 -4.28 21.10 5.25
N LEU A 114 -5.18 20.15 5.56
CA LEU A 114 -6.23 20.31 6.58
C LEU A 114 -5.77 19.95 7.99
N ASP A 115 -4.86 18.99 8.11
CA ASP A 115 -4.27 18.51 9.36
C ASP A 115 -2.74 18.53 9.19
N THR A 116 -2.13 19.65 9.59
CA THR A 116 -0.72 19.91 9.33
C THR A 116 0.18 19.00 10.18
N PRO A 117 1.20 18.36 9.59
CA PRO A 117 2.11 17.51 10.35
C PRO A 117 2.81 18.30 11.47
N PRO A 118 2.99 17.73 12.67
CA PRO A 118 3.52 18.43 13.85
C PRO A 118 4.97 18.95 13.71
N LEU A 119 5.65 18.61 12.60
CA LEU A 119 6.97 19.14 12.25
C LEU A 119 6.89 20.54 11.64
N PHE A 120 5.73 20.92 11.09
CA PHE A 120 5.45 22.23 10.51
C PHE A 120 4.47 22.95 11.43
N ASP A 121 4.99 23.70 12.39
CA ASP A 121 4.20 24.57 13.29
C ASP A 121 3.69 25.78 12.49
N THR A 122 2.67 25.55 11.66
CA THR A 122 2.08 26.56 10.79
C THR A 122 0.60 26.60 11.05
N ASP A 123 0.03 27.82 11.13
CA ASP A 123 -1.43 27.98 11.17
C ASP A 123 -2.07 27.23 10.00
N ASP A 124 -3.07 26.41 10.31
CA ASP A 124 -3.86 25.68 9.32
C ASP A 124 -4.37 26.64 8.24
N ALA A 125 -4.34 26.18 6.98
CA ALA A 125 -4.71 26.97 5.79
C ALA A 125 -3.78 28.15 5.41
N SER A 126 -2.56 28.23 5.95
CA SER A 126 -1.52 29.16 5.49
C SER A 126 -0.88 28.74 4.15
N ALA A 127 -0.26 29.68 3.44
CA ALA A 127 0.52 29.36 2.23
C ALA A 127 1.68 28.39 2.52
N SER A 128 2.21 28.38 3.74
CA SER A 128 3.21 27.42 4.22
C SER A 128 2.66 26.01 4.39
N ALA A 129 1.42 25.85 4.85
CA ALA A 129 0.76 24.54 4.97
C ALA A 129 0.59 23.85 3.60
N LEU A 130 0.36 24.62 2.52
CA LEU A 130 0.32 24.07 1.16
C LEU A 130 1.67 23.48 0.73
N HIS A 131 2.78 24.16 1.03
CA HIS A 131 4.11 23.65 0.70
C HIS A 131 4.46 22.41 1.52
N ALA A 132 4.08 22.37 2.80
CA ALA A 132 4.25 21.20 3.66
C ALA A 132 3.42 20.00 3.17
N GLY A 133 2.13 20.20 2.86
CA GLY A 133 1.25 19.15 2.34
C GLY A 133 1.71 18.60 0.99
N LEU A 134 2.19 19.47 0.08
CA LEU A 134 2.78 19.04 -1.19
C LEU A 134 4.10 18.29 -0.99
N ALA A 135 4.97 18.74 -0.09
CA ALA A 135 6.22 18.06 0.23
C ALA A 135 5.97 16.67 0.82
N GLN A 136 4.95 16.54 1.68
CA GLN A 136 4.59 15.25 2.25
C GLN A 136 3.97 14.31 1.20
N GLY A 137 3.16 14.87 0.30
CA GLY A 137 2.62 14.23 -0.91
C GLY A 137 3.64 13.46 -1.78
N PHE A 138 4.89 13.92 -1.81
CA PHE A 138 5.95 13.27 -2.59
C PHE A 138 6.45 11.96 -1.98
N TYR A 139 6.28 11.74 -0.67
CA TYR A 139 6.77 10.52 -0.02
C TYR A 139 5.98 9.28 -0.47
N ILE A 140 4.67 9.38 -0.71
CA ILE A 140 3.87 8.28 -1.29
C ILE A 140 4.37 7.90 -2.69
N GLY A 141 4.68 8.89 -3.53
CA GLY A 141 5.05 8.67 -4.92
C GLY A 141 6.36 7.89 -5.12
N VAL A 142 7.35 8.06 -4.25
CA VAL A 142 8.61 7.31 -4.31
C VAL A 142 8.50 5.95 -3.59
N PHE A 143 7.71 5.88 -2.52
CA PHE A 143 7.62 4.71 -1.67
C PHE A 143 6.77 3.58 -2.26
N LEU A 144 5.67 3.92 -2.95
CA LEU A 144 4.86 2.94 -3.68
C LEU A 144 5.61 2.34 -4.89
N LEU A 145 6.59 3.02 -5.47
CA LEU A 145 7.39 2.47 -6.57
C LEU A 145 8.41 1.42 -6.11
N GLY A 146 8.64 1.30 -4.80
CA GLY A 146 9.58 0.35 -4.19
C GLY A 146 8.93 -0.87 -3.53
N GLN A 147 7.61 -1.01 -3.60
CA GLN A 147 6.80 -2.14 -3.12
C GLN A 147 6.16 -2.87 -4.31
#